data_AF-A0A944PK37-F1
#
_entry.id   AF-A0A944PK37-F1
#
_cell.length_a   1.000
_cell.length_b   1.000
_cell.length_c   1.000
_cell.angle_alpha   90.00
_cell.angle_beta   90.00
_cell.angle_gamma   90.00
#
_symmetry.space_group_name_H-M   'P 1'
#
loop_
_entity.id
_entity.type
_entity.pdbx_description
1 polymer ?
#
loop_
_entity_poly.entity_id
_entity_poly.type
_entity_poly.pdbx_seq_one_letter_code
_entity_poly.pdbx_strand_id
1 'polypeptide(L)'
;MYELSRIRLYSIGPAGARYADTVLDLRGVGAPVPHPAPAQAEFFEDEPSGPPRRPAPAGVLFLENGGGKSVLLKLIFSVMLPGHRNTLGGASSGVLRKFLLADDCGHVALEWQHTQTGACVVVGKVSEWRGRQVSNDPRKFAEAWYSFRPGPGLGLDNLPVAEATSVRPPGEGVSGAKGRRRTMKGFRDALTEAGKAYPHLEVYFEEIHDRWNEHLTELGLDPELFRYQREMNADEGEAAGLFAVKKDSDFTDLLLRAVTDTRDTDGLADLVHGFGNKLGRRSELMAEREFTAGSVDLLTKIVEAAEARSRLRDVHAGAERRTRSLARRLSARAAEERGRAADLAQRVTAAAHEVTAADSARSRSAAVSAELAYRHASLALTVADKAAAAQRRELLEARTLHSAWQAAENVLRHRAAADRCARVAAAILEAERDAAPALAARATAATELVRALHAAAERGERAANEEEERSAVLQESGEAAHRDATAAATAAQRARSEAEHLRARLAEVQQETAEAVRAGWLDDTAPDADPARAALAAADAEKTAVAAWDESREAARGAAEAAREATGTESRAELTA
;
A
#
# COMPACT_ATOMS: atom_id res chain seq x y z
N MET A 1 -61.31 63.48 -52.78
CA MET A 1 -62.56 63.37 -53.58
C MET A 1 -62.18 62.87 -54.95
N TYR A 2 -62.97 61.98 -55.53
CA TYR A 2 -62.70 61.36 -56.82
C TYR A 2 -63.77 61.73 -57.85
N GLU A 3 -63.37 61.84 -59.12
CA GLU A 3 -64.24 62.09 -60.26
C GLU A 3 -64.17 60.93 -61.25
N LEU A 4 -65.32 60.55 -61.81
CA LEU A 4 -65.37 59.46 -62.79
C LEU A 4 -64.70 59.91 -64.09
N SER A 5 -63.62 59.24 -64.45
CA SER A 5 -62.75 59.61 -65.56
C SER A 5 -62.98 58.76 -66.80
N ARG A 6 -63.17 57.45 -66.62
CA ARG A 6 -63.48 56.53 -67.71
C ARG A 6 -64.41 55.41 -67.25
N ILE A 7 -65.18 54.89 -68.18
CA ILE A 7 -66.06 53.73 -67.96
C ILE A 7 -65.77 52.71 -69.05
N ARG A 8 -65.54 51.46 -68.69
CA ARG A 8 -65.45 50.34 -69.62
C ARG A 8 -66.53 49.30 -69.34
N LEU A 9 -67.28 48.94 -70.37
CA LEU A 9 -68.33 47.94 -70.34
C LEU A 9 -67.97 46.80 -71.29
N TYR A 10 -67.86 45.58 -70.77
CA TYR A 10 -67.48 44.41 -71.55
C TYR A 10 -68.52 43.29 -71.41
N SER A 11 -68.98 42.76 -72.54
CA SER A 11 -69.97 41.68 -72.64
C SER A 11 -71.16 41.81 -71.67
N ILE A 12 -71.75 43.02 -71.59
CA ILE A 12 -72.84 43.32 -70.65
C ILE A 12 -73.89 44.25 -71.26
N GLY A 13 -75.15 44.09 -70.87
CA GLY A 13 -76.29 44.85 -71.38
C GLY A 13 -77.39 43.95 -71.97
N PRO A 14 -78.62 44.47 -72.10
CA PRO A 14 -79.73 43.75 -72.71
C PRO A 14 -79.44 43.45 -74.19
N ALA A 15 -80.09 42.41 -74.74
CA ALA A 15 -79.83 41.94 -76.10
C ALA A 15 -79.92 43.03 -77.19
N GLY A 16 -80.82 44.02 -77.04
CA GLY A 16 -80.99 45.12 -78.00
C GLY A 16 -80.09 46.35 -77.79
N ALA A 17 -79.35 46.44 -76.69
CA ALA A 17 -78.46 47.57 -76.38
C ALA A 17 -77.24 47.06 -75.60
N ARG A 18 -76.53 46.12 -76.22
CA ARG A 18 -75.42 45.37 -75.61
C ARG A 18 -74.10 46.11 -75.77
N TYR A 19 -73.36 46.25 -74.68
CA TYR A 19 -71.99 46.76 -74.68
C TYR A 19 -71.02 45.59 -74.83
N ALA A 20 -70.52 45.39 -76.06
CA ALA A 20 -69.59 44.30 -76.37
C ALA A 20 -68.20 44.55 -75.74
N ASP A 21 -67.61 45.70 -76.05
CA ASP A 21 -66.41 46.25 -75.42
C ASP A 21 -66.40 47.76 -75.69
N THR A 22 -67.01 48.52 -74.78
CA THR A 22 -67.25 49.95 -74.97
C THR A 22 -66.52 50.73 -73.89
N VAL A 23 -65.67 51.68 -74.29
CA VAL A 23 -64.99 52.61 -73.39
C VAL A 23 -65.59 54.00 -73.60
N LEU A 24 -66.06 54.62 -72.52
CA LEU A 24 -66.45 56.02 -72.47
C LEU A 24 -65.33 56.79 -71.76
N ASP A 25 -64.71 57.73 -72.47
CA ASP A 25 -63.62 58.54 -71.95
C ASP A 25 -64.10 59.96 -71.65
N LEU A 26 -63.97 60.37 -70.38
CA LEU A 26 -64.38 61.68 -69.88
C LEU A 26 -63.15 62.55 -69.52
N ARG A 27 -61.92 62.07 -69.74
CA ARG A 27 -60.68 62.76 -69.35
C ARG A 27 -60.39 63.98 -70.23
N GLY A 28 -59.46 64.83 -69.79
CA GLY A 28 -58.83 65.85 -70.62
C GLY A 28 -59.62 67.16 -70.82
N VAL A 29 -60.86 67.24 -70.35
CA VAL A 29 -61.74 68.41 -70.60
C VAL A 29 -61.75 69.42 -69.45
N GLY A 30 -61.67 68.95 -68.20
CA GLY A 30 -61.84 69.79 -67.02
C GLY A 30 -60.67 70.75 -66.72
N ALA A 31 -60.72 71.34 -65.53
CA ALA A 31 -59.63 72.17 -65.01
C ALA A 31 -58.35 71.34 -64.81
N PRO A 32 -57.14 71.94 -64.95
CA PRO A 32 -55.89 71.28 -64.60
C PRO A 32 -55.90 70.74 -63.16
N VAL A 33 -55.27 69.58 -62.95
CA VAL A 33 -55.08 69.00 -61.62
C VAL A 33 -54.11 69.88 -60.82
N PRO A 34 -54.46 70.33 -59.60
CA PRO A 34 -53.65 71.28 -58.83
C PRO A 34 -52.27 70.79 -58.43
N HIS A 35 -52.15 69.52 -58.01
CA HIS A 35 -50.92 68.92 -57.47
C HIS A 35 -50.67 67.54 -58.09
N PRO A 36 -50.37 67.46 -59.40
CA PRO A 36 -50.27 66.18 -60.09
C PRO A 36 -49.19 65.30 -59.44
N ALA A 37 -49.54 64.05 -59.16
CA ALA A 37 -48.58 63.04 -58.74
C ALA A 37 -47.51 62.85 -59.84
N PRO A 38 -46.24 62.58 -59.47
CA PRO A 38 -45.18 62.39 -60.46
C PRO A 38 -45.47 61.17 -61.33
N ALA A 39 -45.77 61.40 -62.60
CA ALA A 39 -45.89 60.35 -63.61
C ALA A 39 -44.51 60.09 -64.24
N GLN A 40 -44.10 58.82 -64.35
CA GLN A 40 -42.94 58.45 -65.17
C GLN A 40 -43.37 58.58 -66.64
N ALA A 41 -42.71 59.46 -67.40
CA ALA A 41 -42.92 59.58 -68.83
C ALA A 41 -42.54 58.27 -69.52
N GLU A 42 -43.47 57.66 -70.27
CA GLU A 42 -43.13 56.55 -71.16
C GLU A 42 -42.24 57.08 -72.29
N PHE A 43 -41.06 56.48 -72.46
CA PHE A 43 -39.95 56.97 -73.31
C PHE A 43 -40.26 57.07 -74.83
N PHE A 44 -41.48 56.76 -75.27
CA PHE A 44 -41.84 56.56 -76.68
C PHE A 44 -43.26 57.05 -77.07
N GLU A 45 -43.82 58.07 -76.42
CA GLU A 45 -45.05 58.72 -76.89
C GLU A 45 -44.80 60.18 -77.31
N ASP A 46 -45.52 60.63 -78.35
CA ASP A 46 -45.65 62.05 -78.67
C ASP A 46 -46.24 62.76 -77.43
N GLU A 47 -45.50 63.70 -76.84
CA GLU A 47 -45.85 64.37 -75.58
C GLU A 47 -47.32 64.88 -75.57
N PRO A 48 -48.17 64.43 -74.63
CA PRO A 48 -49.46 65.05 -74.41
C PRO A 48 -49.25 66.49 -73.91
N SER A 49 -49.85 67.45 -74.60
CA SER A 49 -49.72 68.88 -74.32
C SER A 49 -50.35 69.27 -72.96
N GLY A 50 -49.52 69.53 -71.95
CA GLY A 50 -49.89 70.25 -70.72
C GLY A 50 -50.16 69.38 -69.48
N PRO A 51 -50.36 70.01 -68.30
CA PRO A 51 -50.62 69.30 -67.05
C PRO A 51 -51.89 68.45 -67.14
N PRO A 52 -51.95 67.29 -66.46
CA PRO A 52 -53.11 66.41 -66.51
C PRO A 52 -54.35 67.19 -66.07
N ARG A 53 -55.44 67.04 -66.83
CA ARG A 53 -56.72 67.72 -66.58
C ARG A 53 -57.70 66.77 -65.92
N ARG A 54 -58.56 67.34 -65.08
CA ARG A 54 -59.70 66.64 -64.47
C ARG A 54 -60.70 66.16 -65.53
N PRO A 55 -61.56 65.18 -65.20
CA PRO A 55 -62.61 64.75 -66.11
C PRO A 55 -63.63 65.86 -66.39
N ALA A 56 -64.45 65.68 -67.42
CA ALA A 56 -65.53 66.59 -67.75
C ALA A 56 -66.50 66.73 -66.56
N PRO A 57 -66.79 67.96 -66.06
CA PRO A 57 -67.66 68.16 -64.90
C PRO A 57 -69.13 67.81 -65.17
N ALA A 58 -69.52 67.80 -66.45
CA ALA A 58 -70.82 67.33 -66.91
C ALA A 58 -70.67 66.71 -68.30
N GLY A 59 -71.38 65.60 -68.54
CA GLY A 59 -71.46 64.93 -69.83
C GLY A 59 -72.91 64.67 -70.23
N VAL A 60 -73.26 64.96 -71.48
CA VAL A 60 -74.60 64.70 -72.02
C VAL A 60 -74.52 63.51 -72.97
N LEU A 61 -75.24 62.44 -72.63
CA LEU A 61 -75.36 61.25 -73.46
C LEU A 61 -76.64 61.34 -74.31
N PHE A 62 -76.46 61.55 -75.60
CA PHE A 62 -77.53 61.46 -76.60
C PHE A 62 -77.63 60.03 -77.11
N LEU A 63 -78.75 59.38 -76.80
CA LEU A 63 -79.08 58.04 -77.26
C LEU A 63 -80.55 58.02 -77.67
N GLU A 64 -80.89 57.27 -78.72
CA GLU A 64 -82.28 57.02 -79.08
C GLU A 64 -83.01 56.30 -77.93
N ASN A 65 -84.34 56.41 -77.90
CA ASN A 65 -85.15 55.69 -76.91
C ASN A 65 -84.89 54.18 -77.01
N GLY A 66 -84.47 53.57 -75.90
CA GLY A 66 -84.05 52.17 -75.85
C GLY A 66 -82.57 51.92 -76.12
N GLY A 67 -81.79 52.93 -76.52
CA GLY A 67 -80.35 52.86 -76.79
C GLY A 67 -79.45 52.64 -75.56
N GLY A 68 -80.03 52.34 -74.40
CA GLY A 68 -79.28 51.90 -73.22
C GLY A 68 -78.83 52.99 -72.25
N LYS A 69 -79.34 54.24 -72.35
CA LYS A 69 -79.01 55.34 -71.40
C LYS A 69 -79.26 54.94 -69.93
N SER A 70 -80.48 54.49 -69.62
CA SER A 70 -80.83 54.03 -68.28
C SER A 70 -80.11 52.74 -67.89
N VAL A 71 -79.72 51.91 -68.86
CA VAL A 71 -78.93 50.70 -68.63
C VAL A 71 -77.52 51.06 -68.19
N LEU A 72 -76.86 52.00 -68.89
CA LEU A 72 -75.53 52.50 -68.54
C LEU A 72 -75.50 53.03 -67.10
N LEU A 73 -76.45 53.87 -66.72
CA LEU A 73 -76.57 54.36 -65.35
C LEU A 73 -76.72 53.19 -64.36
N LYS A 74 -77.64 52.24 -64.62
CA LYS A 74 -77.81 51.05 -63.76
C LYS A 74 -76.52 50.22 -63.61
N LEU A 75 -75.72 50.11 -64.67
CA LEU A 75 -74.44 49.39 -64.63
C LEU A 75 -73.40 50.13 -63.77
N ILE A 76 -73.26 51.45 -63.92
CA ILE A 76 -72.37 52.27 -63.09
C ILE A 76 -72.75 52.15 -61.61
N PHE A 77 -74.03 52.35 -61.29
CA PHE A 77 -74.52 52.22 -59.92
C PHE A 77 -74.37 50.80 -59.36
N SER A 78 -74.35 49.77 -60.19
CA SER A 78 -74.15 48.39 -59.72
C SER A 78 -72.75 48.10 -59.17
N VAL A 79 -71.76 48.94 -59.50
CA VAL A 79 -70.40 48.88 -58.94
C VAL A 79 -70.35 49.64 -57.61
N MET A 80 -70.96 50.83 -57.56
CA MET A 80 -70.87 51.73 -56.40
C MET A 80 -71.86 51.39 -55.28
N LEU A 81 -73.00 50.80 -55.62
CA LEU A 81 -74.07 50.44 -54.70
C LEU A 81 -74.45 48.97 -54.91
N PRO A 82 -73.63 48.02 -54.38
CA PRO A 82 -73.96 46.62 -54.44
C PRO A 82 -75.27 46.32 -53.69
N GLY A 83 -76.02 45.33 -54.16
CA GLY A 83 -77.24 44.85 -53.50
C GLY A 83 -78.56 45.13 -54.24
N HIS A 84 -79.49 44.17 -54.11
CA HIS A 84 -80.75 44.12 -54.86
C HIS A 84 -81.70 45.29 -54.58
N ARG A 85 -81.62 45.90 -53.39
CA ARG A 85 -82.43 47.06 -52.98
C ARG A 85 -81.89 48.39 -53.52
N ASN A 86 -80.66 48.40 -54.03
CA ASN A 86 -79.92 49.62 -54.34
C ASN A 86 -79.86 50.00 -55.83
N THR A 87 -80.45 49.18 -56.71
CA THR A 87 -80.49 49.44 -58.16
C THR A 87 -81.48 50.54 -58.55
N LEU A 88 -81.14 51.41 -59.51
CA LEU A 88 -82.02 52.48 -60.01
C LEU A 88 -83.30 51.91 -60.67
N GLY A 89 -84.46 52.45 -60.31
CA GLY A 89 -85.74 52.19 -60.99
C GLY A 89 -86.64 51.12 -60.34
N GLY A 90 -86.84 51.18 -59.02
CA GLY A 90 -87.85 50.39 -58.31
C GLY A 90 -87.46 48.94 -58.02
N ALA A 91 -88.11 48.35 -57.01
CA ALA A 91 -87.80 47.09 -56.30
C ALA A 91 -87.77 45.77 -57.11
N SER A 92 -87.54 45.83 -58.43
CA SER A 92 -87.39 44.66 -59.28
C SER A 92 -85.95 44.12 -59.25
N SER A 93 -85.67 43.32 -58.22
CA SER A 93 -84.36 42.71 -57.87
C SER A 93 -83.65 41.86 -58.95
N GLY A 94 -84.22 41.74 -60.16
CA GLY A 94 -83.74 40.88 -61.24
C GLY A 94 -83.32 41.58 -62.53
N VAL A 95 -83.33 42.93 -62.59
CA VAL A 95 -83.07 43.65 -63.86
C VAL A 95 -81.63 43.48 -64.36
N LEU A 96 -80.62 43.54 -63.47
CA LEU A 96 -79.21 43.38 -63.87
C LEU A 96 -78.89 41.96 -64.39
N ARG A 97 -79.58 40.94 -63.86
CA ARG A 97 -79.43 39.54 -64.32
C ARG A 97 -79.86 39.37 -65.78
N LYS A 98 -80.85 40.16 -66.23
CA LYS A 98 -81.32 40.17 -67.62
C LYS A 98 -80.31 40.83 -68.58
N PHE A 99 -79.25 41.46 -68.06
CA PHE A 99 -78.21 42.11 -68.86
C PHE A 99 -77.00 41.20 -69.13
N LEU A 100 -77.03 39.94 -68.68
CA LEU A 100 -75.97 38.97 -68.92
C LEU A 100 -76.51 37.72 -69.61
N LEU A 101 -75.90 37.34 -70.74
CA LEU A 101 -76.23 36.11 -71.47
C LEU A 101 -75.59 34.89 -70.78
N ALA A 102 -76.09 33.71 -71.12
CA ALA A 102 -75.71 32.44 -70.49
C ALA A 102 -74.18 32.20 -70.52
N ASP A 103 -73.55 32.46 -71.66
CA ASP A 103 -72.16 32.08 -71.94
C ASP A 103 -71.15 33.23 -71.75
N ASP A 104 -71.58 34.31 -71.09
CA ASP A 104 -70.81 35.54 -70.93
C ASP A 104 -70.28 35.76 -69.51
N CYS A 105 -69.11 36.39 -69.47
CA CYS A 105 -68.56 37.04 -68.28
C CYS A 105 -68.60 38.54 -68.52
N GLY A 106 -69.50 39.23 -67.82
CA GLY A 106 -69.75 40.66 -67.99
C GLY A 106 -68.91 41.48 -67.03
N HIS A 107 -68.32 42.57 -67.52
CA HIS A 107 -67.53 43.48 -66.71
C HIS A 107 -68.05 44.92 -66.82
N VAL A 108 -68.10 45.59 -65.67
CA VAL A 108 -68.26 47.04 -65.55
C VAL A 108 -67.04 47.54 -64.80
N ALA A 109 -66.22 48.37 -65.43
CA ALA A 109 -65.04 48.95 -64.80
C ALA A 109 -65.13 50.48 -64.87
N LEU A 110 -64.85 51.13 -63.75
CA LEU A 110 -64.95 52.57 -63.54
C LEU A 110 -63.57 53.05 -63.09
N GLU A 111 -62.96 53.92 -63.87
CA GLU A 111 -61.72 54.59 -63.48
C GLU A 111 -62.05 55.94 -62.88
N TRP A 112 -61.57 56.17 -61.66
CA TRP A 112 -61.79 57.38 -60.89
C TRP A 112 -60.47 58.13 -60.73
N GLN A 113 -60.50 59.45 -60.97
CA GLN A 113 -59.34 60.32 -60.81
C GLN A 113 -59.48 61.18 -59.56
N HIS A 114 -58.46 61.22 -58.72
CA HIS A 114 -58.44 62.07 -57.53
C HIS A 114 -58.32 63.55 -57.92
N THR A 115 -59.21 64.41 -57.41
CA THR A 115 -59.35 65.80 -57.87
C THR A 115 -58.13 66.69 -57.59
N GLN A 116 -57.34 66.36 -56.57
CA GLN A 116 -56.16 67.15 -56.18
C GLN A 116 -54.86 66.59 -56.76
N THR A 117 -54.71 65.26 -56.77
CA THR A 117 -53.45 64.59 -57.08
C THR A 117 -53.41 63.99 -58.48
N GLY A 118 -54.57 63.82 -59.11
CA GLY A 118 -54.68 63.16 -60.42
C GLY A 118 -54.44 61.66 -60.38
N ALA A 119 -54.16 61.08 -59.20
CA ALA A 119 -53.98 59.64 -59.03
C ALA A 119 -55.29 58.91 -59.37
N CYS A 120 -55.17 57.81 -60.11
CA CYS A 120 -56.33 57.03 -60.54
C CYS A 120 -56.54 55.80 -59.65
N VAL A 121 -57.80 55.37 -59.52
CA VAL A 121 -58.18 54.06 -59.00
C VAL A 121 -59.24 53.47 -59.92
N VAL A 122 -59.06 52.22 -60.30
CA VAL A 122 -60.08 51.47 -61.03
C VAL A 122 -60.85 50.64 -60.03
N VAL A 123 -62.18 50.77 -60.05
CA VAL A 123 -63.11 49.89 -59.35
C VAL A 123 -64.02 49.23 -60.36
N GLY A 124 -64.35 47.97 -60.16
CA GLY A 124 -65.17 47.26 -61.13
C GLY A 124 -65.93 46.11 -60.52
N LYS A 125 -66.82 45.59 -61.35
CA LYS A 125 -67.68 44.46 -61.07
C LYS A 125 -67.56 43.45 -62.20
N VAL A 126 -67.50 42.19 -61.83
CA VAL A 126 -67.57 41.05 -62.73
C VAL A 126 -68.80 40.22 -62.40
N SER A 127 -69.50 39.74 -63.43
CA SER A 127 -70.70 38.92 -63.29
C SER A 127 -70.68 37.74 -64.26
N GLU A 128 -71.05 36.55 -63.77
CA GLU A 128 -71.10 35.30 -64.56
C GLU A 128 -72.24 34.39 -64.10
N TRP A 129 -72.89 33.68 -65.03
CA TRP A 129 -73.80 32.59 -64.69
C TRP A 129 -73.01 31.31 -64.41
N ARG A 130 -73.13 30.77 -63.18
CA ARG A 130 -72.54 29.49 -62.81
C ARG A 130 -73.10 28.38 -63.72
N GLY A 131 -72.20 27.65 -64.36
CA GLY A 131 -72.57 26.60 -65.33
C GLY A 131 -73.01 27.10 -66.69
N ARG A 132 -72.82 28.40 -66.99
CA ARG A 132 -73.10 29.02 -68.30
C ARG A 132 -74.57 28.89 -68.76
N GLN A 133 -75.49 28.94 -67.82
CA GLN A 133 -76.93 28.82 -68.09
C GLN A 133 -77.70 29.90 -67.33
N VAL A 134 -78.56 30.65 -68.04
CA VAL A 134 -79.46 31.63 -67.42
C VAL A 134 -80.44 30.88 -66.52
N SER A 135 -80.60 31.34 -65.28
CA SER A 135 -81.48 30.71 -64.30
C SER A 135 -82.25 31.73 -63.47
N ASN A 136 -83.45 31.38 -63.03
CA ASN A 136 -84.20 32.18 -62.07
C ASN A 136 -83.66 32.03 -60.63
N ASP A 137 -82.80 31.04 -60.35
CA ASP A 137 -82.18 30.85 -59.03
C ASP A 137 -81.17 31.97 -58.74
N PRO A 138 -81.39 32.77 -57.67
CA PRO A 138 -80.47 33.81 -57.26
C PRO A 138 -79.02 33.36 -57.13
N ARG A 139 -78.79 32.15 -56.64
CA ARG A 139 -77.49 31.59 -56.24
C ARG A 139 -76.63 31.15 -57.42
N LYS A 140 -77.21 31.00 -58.60
CA LYS A 140 -76.48 30.66 -59.83
C LYS A 140 -75.88 31.88 -60.52
N PHE A 141 -76.24 33.09 -60.11
CA PHE A 141 -75.62 34.31 -60.60
C PHE A 141 -74.48 34.69 -59.65
N ALA A 142 -73.25 34.68 -60.14
CA ALA A 142 -72.08 35.05 -59.36
C ALA A 142 -71.71 36.51 -59.68
N GLU A 143 -71.44 37.27 -58.63
CA GLU A 143 -71.01 38.66 -58.71
C GLU A 143 -69.80 38.82 -57.79
N ALA A 144 -68.83 39.62 -58.23
CA ALA A 144 -67.76 40.10 -57.38
C ALA A 144 -67.30 41.48 -57.83
N TRP A 145 -66.66 42.17 -56.91
CA TRP A 145 -66.10 43.49 -57.11
C TRP A 145 -64.59 43.43 -56.95
N TYR A 146 -63.91 44.34 -57.62
CA TYR A 146 -62.47 44.44 -57.59
C TYR A 146 -62.04 45.89 -57.66
N SER A 147 -60.87 46.18 -57.10
CA SER A 147 -60.20 47.45 -57.30
C SER A 147 -58.71 47.26 -57.52
N PHE A 148 -58.08 48.20 -58.21
CA PHE A 148 -56.64 48.32 -58.30
C PHE A 148 -56.25 49.75 -58.67
N ARG A 149 -55.02 50.15 -58.38
CA ARG A 149 -54.42 51.39 -58.89
C ARG A 149 -53.78 51.10 -60.25
N PRO A 150 -54.21 51.76 -61.34
CA PRO A 150 -53.64 51.51 -62.65
C PRO A 150 -52.16 51.95 -62.69
N GLY A 151 -51.35 51.21 -63.42
CA GLY A 151 -49.92 51.44 -63.59
C GLY A 151 -49.38 50.84 -64.89
N PRO A 152 -48.07 50.93 -65.14
CA PRO A 152 -47.47 50.37 -66.34
C PRO A 152 -47.79 48.87 -66.47
N GLY A 153 -48.45 48.48 -67.56
CA GLY A 153 -48.82 47.09 -67.84
C GLY A 153 -50.19 46.63 -67.32
N LEU A 154 -50.89 47.39 -66.47
CA LEU A 154 -52.29 47.15 -66.11
C LEU A 154 -53.08 48.44 -65.82
N GLY A 155 -54.09 48.70 -66.63
CA GLY A 155 -55.01 49.82 -66.59
C GLY A 155 -56.35 49.44 -67.21
N LEU A 156 -57.20 50.43 -67.48
CA LEU A 156 -58.55 50.16 -67.98
C LEU A 156 -58.57 49.52 -69.38
N ASP A 157 -57.64 49.89 -70.27
CA ASP A 157 -57.60 49.46 -71.68
C ASP A 157 -57.06 48.04 -71.87
N ASN A 158 -56.17 47.58 -71.00
CA ASN A 158 -55.56 46.25 -71.00
C ASN A 158 -56.04 45.37 -69.83
N LEU A 159 -57.27 45.59 -69.35
CA LEU A 159 -57.92 44.67 -68.42
C LEU A 159 -57.94 43.23 -68.99
N PRO A 160 -57.58 42.20 -68.19
CA PRO A 160 -57.44 40.82 -68.65
C PRO A 160 -58.79 40.10 -68.83
N VAL A 161 -59.71 40.69 -69.61
CA VAL A 161 -61.06 40.15 -69.86
C VAL A 161 -61.10 39.03 -70.90
N ALA A 162 -60.04 38.85 -71.69
CA ALA A 162 -59.87 37.77 -72.68
C ALA A 162 -58.53 37.04 -72.54
N GLU A 163 -58.39 35.86 -73.17
CA GLU A 163 -57.21 34.98 -73.09
C GLU A 163 -55.91 35.73 -73.47
N ALA A 164 -55.90 36.44 -74.59
CA ALA A 164 -54.79 37.32 -74.97
C ALA A 164 -55.16 38.77 -74.67
N THR A 165 -54.36 39.46 -73.86
CA THR A 165 -54.50 40.90 -73.65
C THR A 165 -53.15 41.54 -73.94
N SER A 166 -53.10 42.45 -74.92
CA SER A 166 -51.85 43.11 -75.28
C SER A 166 -51.36 43.98 -74.13
N VAL A 167 -50.10 43.82 -73.75
CA VAL A 167 -49.46 44.64 -72.69
C VAL A 167 -49.55 46.13 -73.01
N ARG A 168 -49.39 46.48 -74.30
CA ARG A 168 -49.58 47.84 -74.82
C ARG A 168 -50.73 47.84 -75.85
N PRO A 169 -51.83 48.58 -75.61
CA PRO A 169 -52.93 48.69 -76.57
C PRO A 169 -52.50 49.47 -77.83
N PRO A 170 -53.16 49.26 -78.98
CA PRO A 170 -52.83 49.93 -80.25
C PRO A 170 -53.21 51.42 -80.30
N GLY A 171 -53.94 51.93 -79.31
CA GLY A 171 -54.32 53.34 -79.14
C GLY A 171 -55.12 53.54 -77.84
N GLU A 172 -55.17 54.77 -77.33
CA GLU A 172 -55.89 55.11 -76.10
C GLU A 172 -57.41 54.89 -76.28
N GLY A 173 -58.06 54.21 -75.34
CA GLY A 173 -59.48 53.83 -75.43
C GLY A 173 -59.77 52.61 -76.33
N VAL A 174 -58.75 52.01 -76.96
CA VAL A 174 -58.89 50.77 -77.73
C VAL A 174 -58.51 49.57 -76.86
N SER A 175 -59.45 48.64 -76.72
CA SER A 175 -59.24 47.40 -75.98
C SER A 175 -58.06 46.57 -76.51
N GLY A 176 -57.18 46.17 -75.59
CA GLY A 176 -56.12 45.20 -75.87
C GLY A 176 -56.56 43.73 -75.85
N ALA A 177 -57.82 43.45 -75.51
CA ALA A 177 -58.33 42.09 -75.27
C ALA A 177 -58.73 41.40 -76.58
N LYS A 178 -58.06 40.29 -76.92
CA LYS A 178 -58.32 39.45 -78.09
C LYS A 178 -58.45 37.96 -77.68
N GLY A 179 -59.23 37.20 -78.45
CA GLY A 179 -59.41 35.77 -78.22
C GLY A 179 -60.61 35.44 -77.34
N ARG A 180 -60.61 34.25 -76.72
CA ARG A 180 -61.75 33.76 -75.94
C ARG A 180 -61.90 34.56 -74.65
N ARG A 181 -63.15 34.88 -74.30
CA ARG A 181 -63.50 35.55 -73.03
C ARG A 181 -63.08 34.71 -71.84
N ARG A 182 -62.48 35.34 -70.82
CA ARG A 182 -62.16 34.65 -69.55
C ARG A 182 -63.43 34.43 -68.73
N THR A 183 -63.41 33.38 -67.91
CA THR A 183 -64.42 33.20 -66.85
C THR A 183 -64.10 34.14 -65.69
N MET A 184 -65.06 34.37 -64.79
CA MET A 184 -64.88 35.18 -63.59
C MET A 184 -63.70 34.68 -62.75
N LYS A 185 -63.55 33.36 -62.61
CA LYS A 185 -62.40 32.74 -61.95
C LYS A 185 -61.10 33.06 -62.69
N GLY A 186 -61.06 32.86 -64.02
CA GLY A 186 -59.87 33.14 -64.82
C GLY A 186 -59.46 34.61 -64.83
N PHE A 187 -60.41 35.54 -64.71
CA PHE A 187 -60.15 36.96 -64.50
C PHE A 187 -59.57 37.24 -63.12
N ARG A 188 -60.16 36.68 -62.05
CA ARG A 188 -59.65 36.82 -60.67
C ARG A 188 -58.22 36.31 -60.56
N ASP A 189 -57.94 35.15 -61.11
CA ASP A 189 -56.60 34.54 -61.10
C ASP A 189 -55.60 35.45 -61.82
N ALA A 190 -55.97 36.01 -62.98
CA ALA A 190 -55.12 36.94 -63.74
C ALA A 190 -54.84 38.25 -63.01
N LEU A 191 -55.86 38.83 -62.38
CA LEU A 191 -55.75 40.08 -61.64
C LEU A 191 -54.90 39.89 -60.37
N THR A 192 -55.11 38.77 -59.68
CA THR A 192 -54.32 38.40 -58.49
C THR A 192 -52.85 38.17 -58.85
N GLU A 193 -52.59 37.51 -59.98
CA GLU A 193 -51.22 37.30 -60.46
C GLU A 193 -50.54 38.61 -60.88
N ALA A 194 -51.27 39.52 -61.53
CA ALA A 194 -50.77 40.86 -61.82
C ALA A 194 -50.43 41.63 -60.52
N GLY A 195 -51.28 41.54 -59.48
CA GLY A 195 -51.00 42.15 -58.18
C GLY A 195 -49.78 41.57 -57.46
N LYS A 196 -49.49 40.28 -57.63
CA LYS A 196 -48.25 39.66 -57.12
C LYS A 196 -47.02 40.14 -57.88
N ALA A 197 -47.11 40.20 -59.21
CA ALA A 197 -46.01 40.66 -60.06
C ALA A 197 -45.72 42.16 -59.86
N TYR A 198 -46.76 42.95 -59.58
CA TYR A 198 -46.70 44.39 -59.44
C TYR A 198 -47.45 44.85 -58.17
N PRO A 199 -46.79 44.84 -57.00
CA PRO A 199 -47.42 45.20 -55.73
C PRO A 199 -48.01 46.61 -55.68
N HIS A 200 -47.51 47.54 -56.50
CA HIS A 200 -48.00 48.92 -56.59
C HIS A 200 -49.45 49.03 -57.12
N LEU A 201 -49.97 47.96 -57.73
CA LEU A 201 -51.35 47.91 -58.22
C LEU A 201 -52.37 47.82 -57.08
N GLU A 202 -51.98 47.42 -55.87
CA GLU A 202 -52.88 47.31 -54.70
C GLU A 202 -54.20 46.59 -55.03
N VAL A 203 -54.08 45.42 -55.67
CA VAL A 203 -55.23 44.65 -56.13
C VAL A 203 -56.05 44.15 -54.94
N TYR A 204 -57.36 44.43 -54.97
CA TYR A 204 -58.34 43.96 -54.00
C TYR A 204 -59.53 43.31 -54.73
N PHE A 205 -60.12 42.26 -54.15
CA PHE A 205 -61.21 41.50 -54.76
C PHE A 205 -62.16 40.94 -53.69
N GLU A 206 -63.46 41.22 -53.79
CA GLU A 206 -64.45 40.89 -52.76
C GLU A 206 -65.78 40.41 -53.38
N GLU A 207 -66.44 39.47 -52.70
CA GLU A 207 -67.74 38.89 -53.08
C GLU A 207 -68.86 39.34 -52.13
N ILE A 208 -68.53 39.83 -50.93
CA ILE A 208 -69.47 40.28 -49.91
C ILE A 208 -69.76 41.78 -50.07
N HIS A 209 -71.04 42.14 -50.22
CA HIS A 209 -71.47 43.53 -50.46
C HIS A 209 -71.03 44.50 -49.36
N ASP A 210 -71.21 44.12 -48.09
CA ASP A 210 -70.92 45.03 -46.96
C ASP A 210 -69.43 45.34 -46.87
N ARG A 211 -68.57 44.34 -47.07
CA ARG A 211 -67.11 44.53 -47.14
C ARG A 211 -66.66 45.36 -48.32
N TRP A 212 -67.34 45.23 -49.46
CA TRP A 212 -67.08 46.09 -50.61
C TRP A 212 -67.43 47.56 -50.33
N ASN A 213 -68.52 47.83 -49.61
CA ASN A 213 -68.89 49.20 -49.21
C ASN A 213 -67.87 49.79 -48.23
N GLU A 214 -67.40 49.01 -47.25
CA GLU A 214 -66.30 49.40 -46.35
C GLU A 214 -65.04 49.75 -47.15
N HIS A 215 -64.64 48.88 -48.09
CA HIS A 215 -63.47 49.09 -48.94
C HIS A 215 -63.58 50.31 -49.86
N LEU A 216 -64.75 50.58 -50.46
CA LEU A 216 -64.98 51.81 -51.23
C LEU A 216 -64.77 53.06 -50.37
N THR A 217 -65.23 53.02 -49.12
CA THR A 217 -65.05 54.11 -48.15
C THR A 217 -63.57 54.30 -47.82
N GLU A 218 -62.81 53.21 -47.63
CA GLU A 218 -61.35 53.25 -47.42
C GLU A 218 -60.59 53.84 -48.62
N LEU A 219 -61.04 53.57 -49.85
CA LEU A 219 -60.50 54.17 -51.07
C LEU A 219 -60.84 55.66 -51.22
N GLY A 220 -61.74 56.21 -50.39
CA GLY A 220 -62.23 57.59 -50.47
C GLY A 220 -63.34 57.79 -51.52
N LEU A 221 -64.00 56.71 -51.93
CA LEU A 221 -65.18 56.70 -52.78
C LEU A 221 -66.42 56.46 -51.91
N ASP A 222 -67.13 57.53 -51.54
CA ASP A 222 -68.29 57.45 -50.65
C ASP A 222 -69.56 56.91 -51.36
N PRO A 223 -70.05 55.70 -51.03
CA PRO A 223 -71.26 55.13 -51.62
C PRO A 223 -72.53 55.91 -51.26
N GLU A 224 -72.59 56.59 -50.11
CA GLU A 224 -73.80 57.29 -49.64
C GLU A 224 -74.17 58.48 -50.54
N LEU A 225 -73.18 59.16 -51.14
CA LEU A 225 -73.42 60.22 -52.13
C LEU A 225 -74.18 59.68 -53.37
N PHE A 226 -73.88 58.46 -53.81
CA PHE A 226 -74.59 57.81 -54.92
C PHE A 226 -76.00 57.37 -54.51
N ARG A 227 -76.23 57.05 -53.22
CA ARG A 227 -77.56 56.71 -52.70
C ARG A 227 -78.50 57.92 -52.76
N TYR A 228 -78.04 59.10 -52.35
CA TYR A 228 -78.80 60.34 -52.45
C TYR A 228 -79.11 60.71 -53.90
N GLN A 229 -78.11 60.60 -54.78
CA GLN A 229 -78.30 60.90 -56.20
C GLN A 229 -79.31 59.94 -56.86
N ARG A 230 -79.36 58.68 -56.45
CA ARG A 230 -80.38 57.72 -56.90
C ARG A 230 -81.78 58.11 -56.45
N GLU A 231 -81.96 58.48 -55.18
CA GLU A 231 -83.26 58.83 -54.61
C GLU A 231 -83.83 60.06 -55.35
N MET A 232 -82.98 61.05 -55.61
CA MET A 232 -83.35 62.24 -56.40
C MET A 232 -83.65 61.94 -57.88
N ASN A 233 -82.99 60.95 -58.50
CA ASN A 233 -83.25 60.51 -59.88
C ASN A 233 -84.45 59.55 -60.03
N ALA A 234 -84.93 58.95 -58.94
CA ALA A 234 -86.10 58.07 -58.97
C ALA A 234 -87.42 58.85 -59.14
N ASP A 235 -87.39 60.15 -58.84
CA ASP A 235 -88.55 61.05 -58.81
C ASP A 235 -88.73 61.89 -60.10
N GLU A 236 -87.97 61.60 -61.17
CA GLU A 236 -88.04 62.38 -62.43
C GLU A 236 -89.33 62.16 -63.26
N GLY A 237 -90.27 61.32 -62.82
CA GLY A 237 -91.48 61.05 -63.62
C GLY A 237 -92.66 60.45 -62.85
N GLU A 238 -93.26 61.21 -61.92
CA GLU A 238 -94.70 61.20 -61.55
C GLU A 238 -94.92 61.96 -60.23
N ALA A 239 -94.75 63.30 -60.24
CA ALA A 239 -95.02 64.12 -59.06
C ALA A 239 -96.52 64.19 -58.67
N ALA A 240 -97.43 63.71 -59.53
CA ALA A 240 -98.88 63.80 -59.32
C ALA A 240 -99.42 62.73 -58.34
N GLY A 241 -98.73 61.60 -58.15
CA GLY A 241 -99.18 60.53 -57.26
C GLY A 241 -99.02 60.85 -55.77
N LEU A 242 -98.16 61.81 -55.42
CA LEU A 242 -97.82 62.18 -54.05
C LEU A 242 -98.93 62.94 -53.30
N PHE A 243 -99.91 63.51 -54.01
CA PHE A 243 -100.97 64.34 -53.41
C PHE A 243 -102.34 63.66 -53.31
N ALA A 244 -102.45 62.38 -53.69
CA ALA A 244 -103.69 61.61 -53.61
C ALA A 244 -103.90 61.00 -52.20
N VAL A 245 -103.93 61.84 -51.16
CA VAL A 245 -104.10 61.39 -49.77
C VAL A 245 -105.56 61.52 -49.34
N LYS A 246 -106.13 60.44 -48.77
CA LYS A 246 -107.57 60.33 -48.44
C LYS A 246 -107.93 60.78 -47.03
N LYS A 247 -106.95 61.00 -46.15
CA LYS A 247 -107.14 61.41 -44.76
C LYS A 247 -106.11 62.47 -44.38
N ASP A 248 -106.54 63.46 -43.61
CA ASP A 248 -105.70 64.58 -43.19
C ASP A 248 -104.46 64.14 -42.39
N SER A 249 -104.54 63.04 -41.63
CA SER A 249 -103.40 62.46 -40.89
C SER A 249 -102.24 62.03 -41.79
N ASP A 250 -102.56 61.48 -42.95
CA ASP A 250 -101.58 60.92 -43.88
C ASP A 250 -100.85 62.05 -44.63
N PHE A 251 -101.51 63.20 -44.80
CA PHE A 251 -100.92 64.43 -45.30
C PHE A 251 -99.96 65.05 -44.28
N THR A 252 -100.31 65.03 -42.99
CA THR A 252 -99.41 65.48 -41.91
C THR A 252 -98.17 64.59 -41.81
N ASP A 253 -98.31 63.26 -41.93
CA ASP A 253 -97.17 62.34 -41.96
C ASP A 253 -96.28 62.55 -43.19
N LEU A 254 -96.86 62.85 -44.35
CA LEU A 254 -96.10 63.19 -45.57
C LEU A 254 -95.29 64.48 -45.38
N LEU A 255 -95.89 65.53 -44.79
CA LEU A 255 -95.23 66.79 -44.48
C LEU A 255 -94.15 66.62 -43.41
N LEU A 256 -94.44 65.89 -42.34
CA LEU A 256 -93.46 65.61 -41.29
C LEU A 256 -92.31 64.77 -41.85
N ARG A 257 -92.55 63.78 -42.70
CA ARG A 257 -91.47 62.99 -43.30
C ARG A 257 -90.64 63.75 -44.34
N ALA A 258 -91.20 64.79 -44.96
CA ALA A 258 -90.50 65.67 -45.90
C ALA A 258 -89.70 66.81 -45.21
N VAL A 259 -90.14 67.25 -44.03
CA VAL A 259 -89.53 68.38 -43.29
C VAL A 259 -88.67 67.91 -42.11
N THR A 260 -88.94 66.72 -41.57
CA THR A 260 -88.17 66.14 -40.46
C THR A 260 -87.14 65.19 -41.04
N ASP A 261 -85.86 65.46 -40.78
CA ASP A 261 -84.79 64.53 -41.11
C ASP A 261 -84.96 63.28 -40.22
N THR A 262 -85.46 62.18 -40.80
CA THR A 262 -85.71 60.93 -40.05
C THR A 262 -84.43 60.35 -39.44
N ARG A 263 -83.25 60.87 -39.83
CA ARG A 263 -81.95 60.56 -39.22
C ARG A 263 -81.91 60.87 -37.72
N ASP A 264 -82.61 61.90 -37.23
CA ASP A 264 -82.57 62.28 -35.81
C ASP A 264 -83.65 61.59 -34.96
N THR A 265 -84.78 61.19 -35.54
CA THR A 265 -85.89 60.59 -34.78
C THR A 265 -85.76 59.08 -34.63
N ASP A 266 -85.29 58.37 -35.65
CA ASP A 266 -85.03 56.93 -35.58
C ASP A 266 -83.82 56.66 -34.67
N GLY A 267 -82.78 57.50 -34.77
CA GLY A 267 -81.63 57.45 -33.87
C GLY A 267 -82.02 57.63 -32.40
N LEU A 268 -82.95 58.54 -32.09
CA LEU A 268 -83.46 58.75 -30.74
C LEU A 268 -84.31 57.55 -30.25
N ALA A 269 -85.19 57.01 -31.10
CA ALA A 269 -85.99 55.84 -30.76
C ALA A 269 -85.11 54.60 -30.52
N ASP A 270 -84.10 54.36 -31.35
CA ASP A 270 -83.12 53.29 -31.18
C ASP A 270 -82.22 53.53 -29.97
N LEU A 271 -81.88 54.78 -29.65
CA LEU A 271 -81.18 55.13 -28.41
C LEU A 271 -82.02 54.83 -27.19
N VAL A 272 -83.30 55.22 -27.16
CA VAL A 272 -84.21 54.97 -26.02
C VAL A 272 -84.51 53.48 -25.88
N HIS A 273 -84.77 52.78 -26.99
CA HIS A 273 -85.00 51.32 -26.97
C HIS A 273 -83.73 50.56 -26.60
N GLY A 274 -82.57 51.03 -27.10
CA GLY A 274 -81.25 50.53 -26.74
C GLY A 274 -80.91 50.77 -25.27
N PHE A 275 -81.24 51.94 -24.71
CA PHE A 275 -81.10 52.21 -23.28
C PHE A 275 -82.07 51.39 -22.44
N GLY A 276 -83.32 51.20 -22.90
CA GLY A 276 -84.31 50.33 -22.25
C GLY A 276 -83.85 48.88 -22.17
N ASN A 277 -83.36 48.32 -23.28
CA ASN A 277 -82.79 46.97 -23.32
C ASN A 277 -81.50 46.85 -22.49
N LYS A 278 -80.61 47.85 -22.53
CA LYS A 278 -79.38 47.86 -21.70
C LYS A 278 -79.69 48.00 -20.21
N LEU A 279 -80.68 48.81 -19.81
CA LEU A 279 -81.13 48.93 -18.42
C LEU A 279 -81.82 47.65 -17.94
N GLY A 280 -82.67 47.05 -18.78
CA GLY A 280 -83.33 45.77 -18.47
C GLY A 280 -82.34 44.62 -18.27
N ARG A 281 -81.23 44.61 -19.01
CA ARG A 281 -80.16 43.61 -18.89
C ARG A 281 -79.00 44.03 -17.99
N ARG A 282 -79.06 45.19 -17.34
CA ARG A 282 -77.94 45.73 -16.55
C ARG A 282 -77.56 44.81 -15.39
N SER A 283 -78.53 44.23 -14.70
CA SER A 283 -78.28 43.29 -13.59
C SER A 283 -77.59 42.01 -14.09
N GLU A 284 -78.05 41.45 -15.20
CA GLU A 284 -77.41 40.29 -15.86
C GLU A 284 -75.98 40.61 -16.31
N LEU A 285 -75.77 41.73 -17.01
CA LEU A 285 -74.44 42.13 -17.50
C LEU A 285 -73.48 42.45 -16.35
N MET A 286 -73.96 43.03 -15.25
CA MET A 286 -73.15 43.24 -14.05
C MET A 286 -72.79 41.90 -13.40
N ALA A 287 -73.73 40.97 -13.28
CA ALA A 287 -73.48 39.63 -12.75
C ALA A 287 -72.50 38.84 -13.63
N GLU A 288 -72.64 38.94 -14.95
CA GLU A 288 -71.71 38.33 -15.92
C GLU A 288 -70.32 38.96 -15.83
N ARG A 289 -70.23 40.30 -15.70
CA ARG A 289 -68.94 40.98 -15.48
C ARG A 289 -68.29 40.54 -14.17
N GLU A 290 -69.04 40.49 -13.08
CA GLU A 290 -68.57 40.06 -11.76
C GLU A 290 -68.08 38.60 -11.82
N PHE A 291 -68.87 37.71 -12.43
CA PHE A 291 -68.50 36.31 -12.64
C PHE A 291 -67.24 36.16 -13.48
N THR A 292 -67.13 36.90 -14.58
CA THR A 292 -65.97 36.85 -15.48
C THR A 292 -64.73 37.39 -14.77
N ALA A 293 -64.85 38.51 -14.05
CA ALA A 293 -63.76 39.06 -13.26
C ALA A 293 -63.29 38.08 -12.17
N GLY A 294 -64.22 37.51 -11.39
CA GLY A 294 -63.90 36.51 -10.37
C GLY A 294 -63.31 35.22 -10.96
N SER A 295 -63.78 34.80 -12.14
CA SER A 295 -63.23 33.66 -12.86
C SER A 295 -61.80 33.92 -13.33
N VAL A 296 -61.52 35.12 -13.86
CA VAL A 296 -60.17 35.52 -14.25
C VAL A 296 -59.22 35.53 -13.05
N ASP A 297 -59.64 36.05 -11.89
CA ASP A 297 -58.83 36.03 -10.68
C ASP A 297 -58.50 34.60 -10.22
N LEU A 298 -59.49 33.69 -10.25
CA LEU A 298 -59.29 32.29 -9.89
C LEU A 298 -58.39 31.55 -10.90
N LEU A 299 -58.60 31.77 -12.20
CA LEU A 299 -57.78 31.19 -13.26
C LEU A 299 -56.34 31.69 -13.19
N THR A 300 -56.13 32.97 -12.88
CA THR A 300 -54.79 33.55 -12.69
C THR A 300 -54.06 32.85 -11.54
N LYS A 301 -54.71 32.62 -10.40
CA LYS A 301 -54.13 31.85 -9.29
C LYS A 301 -53.77 30.41 -9.69
N ILE A 302 -54.59 29.78 -10.53
CA ILE A 302 -54.31 28.42 -11.05
C ILE A 302 -53.08 28.43 -11.96
N VAL A 303 -52.97 29.42 -12.85
CA VAL A 303 -51.81 29.59 -13.74
C VAL A 303 -50.53 29.80 -12.92
N GLU A 304 -50.55 30.72 -11.96
CA GLU A 304 -49.41 30.99 -11.07
C GLU A 304 -48.97 29.73 -10.30
N ALA A 305 -49.94 28.97 -9.75
CA ALA A 305 -49.66 27.71 -9.06
C ALA A 305 -49.11 26.64 -10.00
N ALA A 306 -49.62 26.56 -11.24
CA ALA A 306 -49.13 25.64 -12.25
C ALA A 306 -47.70 25.97 -12.67
N GLU A 307 -47.38 27.25 -12.85
CA GLU A 307 -46.02 27.71 -13.13
C GLU A 307 -45.06 27.41 -11.97
N ALA A 308 -45.46 27.73 -10.73
CA ALA A 308 -44.66 27.43 -9.54
C ALA A 308 -44.39 25.92 -9.44
N ARG A 309 -45.40 25.09 -9.70
CA ARG A 309 -45.27 23.63 -9.75
C ARG A 309 -44.32 23.18 -10.85
N SER A 310 -44.38 23.78 -12.04
CA SER A 310 -43.46 23.47 -13.15
C SER A 310 -42.02 23.79 -12.77
N ARG A 311 -41.78 25.01 -12.24
CA ARG A 311 -40.45 25.43 -11.77
C ARG A 311 -39.89 24.48 -10.70
N LEU A 312 -40.70 24.09 -9.73
CA LEU A 312 -40.30 23.14 -8.69
C LEU A 312 -39.98 21.75 -9.25
N ARG A 313 -40.75 21.26 -10.24
CA ARG A 313 -40.46 20.01 -10.94
C ARG A 313 -39.14 20.07 -11.69
N ASP A 314 -38.84 21.17 -12.37
CA ASP A 314 -37.59 21.33 -13.11
C ASP A 314 -36.38 21.36 -12.16
N VAL A 315 -36.51 22.07 -11.03
CA VAL A 315 -35.49 22.10 -9.97
C VAL A 315 -35.28 20.70 -9.38
N HIS A 316 -36.36 19.98 -9.07
CA HIS A 316 -36.29 18.63 -8.52
C HIS A 316 -35.65 17.64 -9.51
N ALA A 317 -36.09 17.64 -10.77
CA ALA A 317 -35.50 16.81 -11.81
C ALA A 317 -34.02 17.15 -12.05
N GLY A 318 -33.65 18.43 -11.97
CA GLY A 318 -32.26 18.88 -12.01
C GLY A 318 -31.45 18.36 -10.82
N ALA A 319 -32.00 18.41 -9.61
CA ALA A 319 -31.37 17.88 -8.40
C ALA A 319 -31.17 16.36 -8.49
N GLU A 320 -32.19 15.60 -8.91
CA GLU A 320 -32.07 14.16 -9.09
C GLU A 320 -30.99 13.79 -10.11
N ARG A 321 -30.91 14.50 -11.25
CA ARG A 321 -29.86 14.27 -12.25
C ARG A 321 -28.47 14.49 -11.67
N ARG A 322 -28.27 15.59 -10.91
CA ARG A 322 -27.01 15.88 -10.23
C ARG A 322 -26.65 14.82 -9.18
N THR A 323 -27.61 14.40 -8.37
CA THR A 323 -27.42 13.35 -7.36
C THR A 323 -27.06 12.01 -8.00
N ARG A 324 -27.76 11.59 -9.06
CA ARG A 324 -27.43 10.36 -9.80
C ARG A 324 -26.05 10.42 -10.45
N SER A 325 -25.67 11.57 -11.02
CA SER A 325 -24.33 11.78 -11.57
C SER A 325 -23.25 11.73 -10.50
N LEU A 326 -23.48 12.38 -9.34
CA LEU A 326 -22.55 12.33 -8.21
C LEU A 326 -22.40 10.91 -7.66
N ALA A 327 -23.50 10.19 -7.46
CA ALA A 327 -23.49 8.81 -6.98
C ALA A 327 -22.66 7.91 -7.92
N ARG A 328 -22.87 8.00 -9.25
CA ARG A 328 -22.08 7.25 -10.23
C ARG A 328 -20.59 7.57 -10.16
N ARG A 329 -20.23 8.86 -10.05
CA ARG A 329 -18.83 9.29 -9.92
C ARG A 329 -18.19 8.76 -8.63
N LEU A 330 -18.91 8.83 -7.50
CA LEU A 330 -18.43 8.29 -6.23
C LEU A 330 -18.28 6.76 -6.28
N SER A 331 -19.22 6.04 -6.88
CA SER A 331 -19.12 4.59 -7.05
C SER A 331 -17.94 4.19 -7.94
N ALA A 332 -17.73 4.89 -9.07
CA ALA A 332 -16.59 4.66 -9.95
C ALA A 332 -15.26 4.93 -9.23
N ARG A 333 -15.19 6.05 -8.50
CA ARG A 333 -14.00 6.38 -7.69
C ARG A 333 -13.75 5.35 -6.60
N ALA A 334 -14.79 4.89 -5.91
CA ALA A 334 -14.67 3.87 -4.88
C ALA A 334 -14.17 2.53 -5.45
N ALA A 335 -14.60 2.15 -6.66
CA ALA A 335 -14.08 0.95 -7.34
C ALA A 335 -12.59 1.10 -7.69
N GLU A 336 -12.18 2.25 -8.22
CA GLU A 336 -10.78 2.55 -8.53
C GLU A 336 -9.89 2.51 -7.27
N GLU A 337 -10.32 3.16 -6.18
CA GLU A 337 -9.55 3.15 -4.93
C GLU A 337 -9.48 1.77 -4.28
N ARG A 338 -10.54 0.95 -4.39
CA ARG A 338 -10.48 -0.45 -3.95
C ARG A 338 -9.49 -1.26 -4.79
N GLY A 339 -9.42 -1.03 -6.11
CA GLY A 339 -8.42 -1.65 -6.98
C GLY A 339 -6.99 -1.28 -6.56
N ARG A 340 -6.73 0.02 -6.35
CA ARG A 340 -5.41 0.49 -5.86
C ARG A 340 -5.05 -0.08 -4.49
N ALA A 341 -6.02 -0.19 -3.58
CA ALA A 341 -5.81 -0.78 -2.27
C ALA A 341 -5.47 -2.28 -2.37
N ALA A 342 -6.12 -3.01 -3.26
CA ALA A 342 -5.83 -4.42 -3.53
C ALA A 342 -4.42 -4.60 -4.13
N ASP A 343 -4.04 -3.79 -5.12
CA ASP A 343 -2.70 -3.79 -5.71
C ASP A 343 -1.62 -3.50 -4.65
N LEU A 344 -1.86 -2.49 -3.80
CA LEU A 344 -0.93 -2.15 -2.72
C LEU A 344 -0.81 -3.29 -1.70
N ALA A 345 -1.92 -3.91 -1.32
CA ALA A 345 -1.92 -5.07 -0.43
C ALA A 345 -1.12 -6.24 -1.04
N GLN A 346 -1.28 -6.50 -2.34
CA GLN A 346 -0.49 -7.52 -3.04
C GLN A 346 1.00 -7.20 -3.03
N ARG A 347 1.38 -5.93 -3.28
CA ARG A 347 2.79 -5.48 -3.21
C ARG A 347 3.37 -5.61 -1.81
N VAL A 348 2.61 -5.29 -0.77
CA VAL A 348 3.04 -5.45 0.63
C VAL A 348 3.28 -6.93 0.95
N THR A 349 2.37 -7.81 0.54
CA THR A 349 2.54 -9.26 0.72
C THR A 349 3.76 -9.79 -0.05
N ALA A 350 3.95 -9.37 -1.30
CA ALA A 350 5.12 -9.75 -2.10
C ALA A 350 6.43 -9.27 -1.44
N ALA A 351 6.48 -8.01 -1.00
CA ALA A 351 7.63 -7.46 -0.28
C ALA A 351 7.91 -8.21 1.03
N ALA A 352 6.87 -8.60 1.78
CA ALA A 352 7.04 -9.42 2.99
C ALA A 352 7.64 -10.79 2.68
N HIS A 353 7.23 -11.44 1.59
CA HIS A 353 7.84 -12.68 1.12
C HIS A 353 9.30 -12.49 0.68
N GLU A 354 9.61 -11.41 -0.04
CA GLU A 354 10.99 -11.08 -0.43
C GLU A 354 11.89 -10.86 0.78
N VAL A 355 11.42 -10.10 1.79
CA VAL A 355 12.16 -9.89 3.05
C VAL A 355 12.40 -11.23 3.76
N THR A 356 11.37 -12.08 3.86
CA THR A 356 11.50 -13.40 4.50
C THR A 356 12.48 -14.29 3.76
N ALA A 357 12.46 -14.28 2.42
CA ALA A 357 13.40 -15.03 1.59
C ALA A 357 14.83 -14.51 1.74
N ALA A 358 15.02 -13.19 1.79
CA ALA A 358 16.31 -12.55 2.01
C ALA A 358 16.87 -12.90 3.40
N ASP A 359 16.05 -12.87 4.45
CA ASP A 359 16.47 -13.22 5.81
C ASP A 359 16.82 -14.72 5.94
N SER A 360 16.06 -15.58 5.27
CA SER A 360 16.37 -17.01 5.16
C SER A 360 17.69 -17.25 4.40
N ALA A 361 17.94 -16.52 3.32
CA ALA A 361 19.19 -16.59 2.57
C ALA A 361 20.38 -16.10 3.41
N ARG A 362 20.22 -14.98 4.13
CA ARG A 362 21.21 -14.46 5.08
C ARG A 362 21.52 -15.46 6.18
N SER A 363 20.50 -16.06 6.80
CA SER A 363 20.66 -17.07 7.85
C SER A 363 21.41 -18.31 7.35
N ARG A 364 21.09 -18.79 6.14
CA ARG A 364 21.84 -19.88 5.49
C ARG A 364 23.29 -19.50 5.23
N SER A 365 23.55 -18.30 4.71
CA SER A 365 24.91 -17.80 4.47
C SER A 365 25.72 -17.67 5.76
N ALA A 366 25.10 -17.19 6.84
CA ALA A 366 25.72 -17.12 8.16
C ALA A 366 26.04 -18.53 8.70
N ALA A 367 25.13 -19.49 8.57
CA ALA A 367 25.35 -20.88 8.99
C ALA A 367 26.50 -21.52 8.20
N VAL A 368 26.55 -21.34 6.87
CA VAL A 368 27.65 -21.83 6.02
C VAL A 368 28.97 -21.18 6.43
N SER A 369 28.98 -19.87 6.70
CA SER A 369 30.19 -19.15 7.13
C SER A 369 30.69 -19.65 8.49
N ALA A 370 29.78 -19.90 9.43
CA ALA A 370 30.11 -20.47 10.73
C ALA A 370 30.69 -21.89 10.61
N GLU A 371 30.11 -22.74 9.76
CA GLU A 371 30.60 -24.09 9.48
C GLU A 371 31.99 -24.06 8.82
N LEU A 372 32.21 -23.17 7.86
CA LEU A 372 33.54 -22.97 7.25
C LEU A 372 34.57 -22.50 8.27
N ALA A 373 34.21 -21.55 9.15
CA ALA A 373 35.07 -21.08 10.22
C ALA A 373 35.42 -22.22 11.21
N TYR A 374 34.43 -23.03 11.59
CA TYR A 374 34.63 -24.20 12.44
C TYR A 374 35.57 -25.23 11.80
N ARG A 375 35.37 -25.58 10.52
CA ARG A 375 36.26 -26.51 9.79
C ARG A 375 37.67 -25.96 9.67
N HIS A 376 37.81 -24.68 9.35
CA HIS A 376 39.11 -24.04 9.25
C HIS A 376 39.84 -24.06 10.60
N ALA A 377 39.16 -23.70 11.70
CA ALA A 377 39.72 -23.77 13.04
C ALA A 377 40.09 -25.20 13.45
N SER A 378 39.25 -26.18 13.12
CA SER A 378 39.51 -27.60 13.40
C SER A 378 40.74 -28.11 12.64
N LEU A 379 40.86 -27.80 11.35
CA LEU A 379 42.04 -28.14 10.56
C LEU A 379 43.30 -27.45 11.10
N ALA A 380 43.22 -26.16 11.41
CA ALA A 380 44.32 -25.42 12.01
C ALA A 380 44.77 -26.04 13.35
N LEU A 381 43.83 -26.48 14.19
CA LEU A 381 44.13 -27.23 15.42
C LEU A 381 44.84 -28.54 15.11
N THR A 382 44.35 -29.35 14.16
CA THR A 382 45.02 -30.62 13.81
C THR A 382 46.45 -30.41 13.30
N VAL A 383 46.71 -29.33 12.55
CA VAL A 383 48.04 -28.95 12.10
C VAL A 383 48.92 -28.54 13.29
N ALA A 384 48.39 -27.70 14.17
CA ALA A 384 49.08 -27.27 15.39
C ALA A 384 49.41 -28.44 16.32
N ASP A 385 48.49 -29.40 16.51
CA ASP A 385 48.71 -30.60 17.32
C ASP A 385 49.81 -31.50 16.74
N LYS A 386 49.82 -31.69 15.41
CA LYS A 386 50.89 -32.42 14.72
C LYS A 386 52.23 -31.73 14.90
N ALA A 387 52.28 -30.41 14.75
CA ALA A 387 53.49 -29.63 14.98
C ALA A 387 53.96 -29.73 16.44
N ALA A 388 53.06 -29.60 17.41
CA ALA A 388 53.36 -29.75 18.83
C ALA A 388 53.86 -31.15 19.17
N ALA A 389 53.28 -32.21 18.59
CA ALA A 389 53.74 -33.57 18.77
C ALA A 389 55.15 -33.80 18.17
N ALA A 390 55.43 -33.23 17.00
CA ALA A 390 56.76 -33.26 16.39
C ALA A 390 57.79 -32.54 17.28
N GLN A 391 57.47 -31.34 17.76
CA GLN A 391 58.32 -30.58 18.67
C GLN A 391 58.57 -31.31 20.01
N ARG A 392 57.55 -31.99 20.56
CA ARG A 392 57.74 -32.84 21.75
C ARG A 392 58.67 -34.03 21.49
N ARG A 393 58.58 -34.66 20.32
CA ARG A 393 59.49 -35.75 19.93
C ARG A 393 60.92 -35.24 19.79
N GLU A 394 61.11 -34.13 19.08
CA GLU A 394 62.41 -33.48 18.92
C GLU A 394 63.01 -33.10 20.28
N LEU A 395 62.20 -32.56 21.20
CA LEU A 395 62.63 -32.27 22.57
C LEU A 395 63.03 -33.53 23.35
N LEU A 396 62.27 -34.63 23.21
CA LEU A 396 62.60 -35.90 23.86
C LEU A 396 63.90 -36.49 23.29
N GLU A 397 64.06 -36.48 21.98
CA GLU A 397 65.30 -36.91 21.30
C GLU A 397 66.50 -36.06 21.71
N ALA A 398 66.34 -34.75 21.80
CA ALA A 398 67.39 -33.86 22.30
C ALA A 398 67.74 -34.15 23.76
N ARG A 399 66.74 -34.46 24.61
CA ARG A 399 66.96 -34.84 26.01
C ARG A 399 67.65 -36.20 26.15
N THR A 400 67.26 -37.20 25.35
CA THR A 400 67.93 -38.50 25.35
C THR A 400 69.34 -38.41 24.82
N LEU A 401 69.59 -37.61 23.78
CA LEU A 401 70.93 -37.33 23.30
C LEU A 401 71.77 -36.63 24.38
N HIS A 402 71.21 -35.63 25.07
CA HIS A 402 71.88 -34.95 26.18
C HIS A 402 72.22 -35.91 27.32
N SER A 403 71.29 -36.77 27.74
CA SER A 403 71.56 -37.76 28.79
C SER A 403 72.59 -38.81 28.34
N ALA A 404 72.58 -39.21 27.06
CA ALA A 404 73.60 -40.06 26.49
C ALA A 404 75.00 -39.40 26.53
N TRP A 405 75.10 -38.11 26.19
CA TRP A 405 76.35 -37.34 26.32
C TRP A 405 76.84 -37.24 27.77
N GLN A 406 75.93 -37.00 28.74
CA GLN A 406 76.29 -37.03 30.16
C GLN A 406 76.77 -38.42 30.61
N ALA A 407 76.16 -39.48 30.11
CA ALA A 407 76.56 -40.85 30.42
C ALA A 407 77.86 -41.28 29.74
N ALA A 408 78.22 -40.67 28.60
CA ALA A 408 79.40 -41.02 27.82
C ALA A 408 80.69 -40.93 28.67
N GLU A 409 80.82 -39.90 29.51
CA GLU A 409 81.99 -39.78 30.40
C GLU A 409 82.06 -40.92 31.41
N ASN A 410 80.94 -41.30 32.02
CA ASN A 410 80.88 -42.43 32.95
C ASN A 410 81.20 -43.76 32.25
N VAL A 411 80.71 -43.96 31.02
CA VAL A 411 81.03 -45.16 30.21
C VAL A 411 82.52 -45.19 29.84
N LEU A 412 83.11 -44.06 29.47
CA LEU A 412 84.55 -43.95 29.19
C LEU A 412 85.39 -44.21 30.44
N ARG A 413 84.99 -43.66 31.61
CA ARG A 413 85.63 -43.94 32.90
C ARG A 413 85.53 -45.42 33.27
N HIS A 414 84.37 -46.04 33.05
CA HIS A 414 84.16 -47.47 33.28
C HIS A 414 85.03 -48.32 32.35
N ARG A 415 85.08 -48.02 31.04
CA ARG A 415 85.97 -48.71 30.09
C ARG A 415 87.44 -48.57 30.47
N ALA A 416 87.89 -47.36 30.78
CA ALA A 416 89.27 -47.13 31.23
C ALA A 416 89.58 -47.87 32.54
N ALA A 417 88.61 -47.98 33.46
CA ALA A 417 88.74 -48.77 34.67
C ALA A 417 88.79 -50.27 34.37
N ALA A 418 87.94 -50.79 33.49
CA ALA A 418 87.94 -52.18 33.04
C ALA A 418 89.27 -52.53 32.36
N ASP A 419 89.78 -51.68 31.48
CA ASP A 419 91.09 -51.85 30.83
C ASP A 419 92.23 -51.83 31.86
N ARG A 420 92.16 -50.97 32.88
CA ARG A 420 93.11 -50.98 34.01
C ARG A 420 93.03 -52.29 34.80
N CYS A 421 91.83 -52.75 35.15
CA CYS A 421 91.64 -54.01 35.84
C CYS A 421 92.18 -55.19 35.03
N ALA A 422 91.92 -55.23 33.72
CA ALA A 422 92.44 -56.26 32.83
C ALA A 422 93.98 -56.24 32.77
N ARG A 423 94.62 -55.05 32.68
CA ARG A 423 96.08 -54.93 32.74
C ARG A 423 96.66 -55.36 34.07
N VAL A 424 96.04 -54.97 35.19
CA VAL A 424 96.47 -55.37 36.53
C VAL A 424 96.33 -56.88 36.72
N ALA A 425 95.21 -57.48 36.27
CA ALA A 425 95.01 -58.93 36.33
C ALA A 425 96.08 -59.68 35.51
N ALA A 426 96.43 -59.20 34.31
CA ALA A 426 97.50 -59.77 33.50
C ALA A 426 98.87 -59.66 34.20
N ALA A 427 99.19 -58.50 34.79
CA ALA A 427 100.42 -58.30 35.57
C ALA A 427 100.47 -59.17 36.84
N ILE A 428 99.33 -59.39 37.52
CA ILE A 428 99.25 -60.32 38.67
C ILE A 428 99.54 -61.74 38.20
N LEU A 429 98.92 -62.20 37.11
CA LEU A 429 99.18 -63.55 36.55
C LEU A 429 100.65 -63.73 36.15
N GLU A 430 101.28 -62.71 35.57
CA GLU A 430 102.71 -62.74 35.23
C GLU A 430 103.59 -62.78 36.48
N ALA A 431 103.29 -61.94 37.48
CA ALA A 431 103.99 -61.95 38.77
C ALA A 431 103.81 -63.28 39.54
N GLU A 432 102.62 -63.90 39.48
CA GLU A 432 102.38 -65.23 40.03
C GLU A 432 103.20 -66.30 39.32
N ARG A 433 103.34 -66.19 37.99
CA ARG A 433 104.17 -67.11 37.20
C ARG A 433 105.67 -66.96 37.53
N ASP A 434 106.15 -65.74 37.72
CA ASP A 434 107.53 -65.46 38.11
C ASP A 434 107.81 -65.86 39.57
N ALA A 435 106.83 -65.73 40.45
CA ALA A 435 106.94 -66.13 41.86
C ALA A 435 106.78 -67.64 42.10
N ALA A 436 106.18 -68.37 41.16
CA ALA A 436 105.96 -69.82 41.25
C ALA A 436 107.23 -70.64 41.60
N PRO A 437 108.40 -70.44 40.96
CA PRO A 437 109.62 -71.16 41.33
C PRO A 437 110.13 -70.82 42.74
N ALA A 438 110.00 -69.55 43.18
CA ALA A 438 110.40 -69.14 44.52
C ALA A 438 109.48 -69.73 45.61
N LEU A 439 108.17 -69.80 45.33
CA LEU A 439 107.19 -70.45 46.21
C LEU A 439 107.39 -71.97 46.27
N ALA A 440 107.70 -72.61 45.14
CA ALA A 440 108.04 -74.03 45.10
C ALA A 440 109.31 -74.32 45.93
N ALA A 441 110.36 -73.51 45.76
CA ALA A 441 111.58 -73.63 46.56
C ALA A 441 111.31 -73.42 48.06
N ARG A 442 110.48 -72.44 48.44
CA ARG A 442 110.03 -72.26 49.83
C ARG A 442 109.27 -73.47 50.36
N ALA A 443 108.36 -74.07 49.56
CA ALA A 443 107.61 -75.25 49.98
C ALA A 443 108.53 -76.46 50.19
N THR A 444 109.52 -76.67 49.31
CA THR A 444 110.55 -77.70 49.48
C THR A 444 111.36 -77.47 50.76
N ALA A 445 111.86 -76.25 50.96
CA ALA A 445 112.63 -75.89 52.16
C ALA A 445 111.80 -76.03 53.46
N ALA A 446 110.52 -75.66 53.44
CA ALA A 446 109.62 -75.86 54.57
C ALA A 446 109.39 -77.35 54.86
N THR A 447 109.29 -78.18 53.82
CA THR A 447 109.14 -79.64 53.98
C THR A 447 110.40 -80.29 54.54
N GLU A 448 111.58 -79.84 54.11
CA GLU A 448 112.87 -80.28 54.67
C GLU A 448 113.03 -79.86 56.13
N LEU A 449 112.65 -78.63 56.48
CA LEU A 449 112.68 -78.13 57.85
C LEU A 449 111.74 -78.94 58.77
N VAL A 450 110.51 -79.23 58.33
CA VAL A 450 109.56 -80.04 59.11
C VAL A 450 110.12 -81.44 59.35
N ARG A 451 110.76 -82.07 58.36
CA ARG A 451 111.42 -83.37 58.54
C ARG A 451 112.58 -83.30 59.53
N ALA A 452 113.41 -82.25 59.46
CA ALA A 452 114.51 -82.04 60.38
C ALA A 452 114.02 -81.85 61.83
N LEU A 453 112.93 -81.09 62.03
CA LEU A 453 112.32 -80.87 63.34
C LEU A 453 111.70 -82.14 63.93
N HIS A 454 110.99 -82.95 63.13
CA HIS A 454 110.48 -84.24 63.60
C HIS A 454 111.60 -85.19 64.04
N ALA A 455 112.68 -85.29 63.24
CA ALA A 455 113.83 -86.11 63.60
C ALA A 455 114.57 -85.59 64.86
N ALA A 456 114.54 -84.28 65.12
CA ALA A 456 115.07 -83.70 66.35
C ALA A 456 114.19 -83.98 67.57
N ALA A 457 112.86 -83.91 67.41
CA ALA A 457 111.90 -84.21 68.48
C ALA A 457 112.02 -85.67 68.95
N GLU A 458 112.07 -86.64 68.02
CA GLU A 458 112.24 -88.07 68.38
C GLU A 458 113.57 -88.39 69.08
N ARG A 459 114.62 -87.61 68.85
CA ARG A 459 115.89 -87.74 69.58
C ARG A 459 115.79 -87.14 70.97
N GLY A 460 115.08 -86.02 71.12
CA GLY A 460 114.84 -85.37 72.42
C GLY A 460 113.99 -86.23 73.35
N GLU A 461 112.89 -86.82 72.86
CA GLU A 461 112.02 -87.68 73.68
C GLU A 461 112.75 -88.93 74.19
N ARG A 462 113.62 -89.54 73.39
CA ARG A 462 114.43 -90.69 73.83
C ARG A 462 115.39 -90.34 74.96
N ALA A 463 116.08 -89.20 74.85
CA ALA A 463 117.01 -88.76 75.89
C ALA A 463 116.29 -88.38 77.20
N ALA A 464 115.10 -87.78 77.13
CA ALA A 464 114.33 -87.42 78.32
C ALA A 464 113.88 -88.65 79.12
N ASN A 465 113.37 -89.69 78.46
CA ASN A 465 112.93 -90.91 79.13
C ASN A 465 114.08 -91.65 79.85
N GLU A 466 115.28 -91.67 79.28
CA GLU A 466 116.44 -92.35 79.87
C GLU A 466 116.94 -91.68 81.17
N GLU A 467 116.84 -90.35 81.28
CA GLU A 467 117.24 -89.63 82.50
C GLU A 467 116.16 -89.65 83.59
N GLU A 468 114.88 -89.72 83.23
CA GLU A 468 113.78 -89.80 84.19
C GLU A 468 113.81 -91.13 85.00
N GLU A 469 114.15 -92.25 84.34
CA GLU A 469 114.34 -93.54 85.02
C GLU A 469 115.53 -93.53 86.00
N ARG A 470 116.62 -92.82 85.69
CA ARG A 470 117.78 -92.70 86.58
C ARG A 470 117.51 -91.87 87.82
N SER A 471 116.76 -90.78 87.67
CA SER A 471 116.39 -89.91 88.79
C SER A 471 115.54 -90.65 89.83
N ALA A 472 114.58 -91.46 89.39
CA ALA A 472 113.68 -92.18 90.29
C ALA A 472 114.42 -93.17 91.22
N VAL A 473 115.43 -93.87 90.70
CA VAL A 473 116.21 -94.85 91.48
C VAL A 473 117.07 -94.18 92.56
N LEU A 474 117.63 -93.00 92.28
CA LEU A 474 118.48 -92.29 93.24
C LEU A 474 117.68 -91.70 94.41
N GLN A 475 116.50 -91.15 94.13
CA GLN A 475 115.64 -90.54 95.16
C GLN A 475 115.15 -91.58 96.20
N GLU A 476 114.77 -92.79 95.76
CA GLU A 476 114.34 -93.86 96.67
C GLU A 476 115.45 -94.29 97.65
N SER A 477 116.70 -94.30 97.19
CA SER A 477 117.85 -94.65 98.01
C SER A 477 118.20 -93.58 99.06
N GLY A 478 118.03 -92.30 98.74
CA GLY A 478 118.27 -91.18 99.65
C GLY A 478 117.27 -91.12 100.81
N GLU A 479 115.98 -91.33 100.52
CA GLU A 479 114.91 -91.29 101.53
C GLU A 479 115.01 -92.44 102.55
N ALA A 480 115.53 -93.60 102.16
CA ALA A 480 115.78 -94.71 103.07
C ALA A 480 116.90 -94.39 104.07
N ALA A 481 118.04 -93.89 103.59
CA ALA A 481 119.19 -93.58 104.43
C ALA A 481 118.92 -92.46 105.45
N HIS A 482 118.11 -91.45 105.08
CA HIS A 482 117.76 -90.36 105.99
C HIS A 482 116.89 -90.82 107.17
N ARG A 483 115.96 -91.75 106.95
CA ARG A 483 115.10 -92.29 108.02
C ARG A 483 115.92 -93.03 109.09
N ASP A 484 116.88 -93.84 108.68
CA ASP A 484 117.69 -94.65 109.59
C ASP A 484 118.61 -93.80 110.47
N ALA A 485 119.20 -92.73 109.93
CA ALA A 485 120.01 -91.78 110.69
C ALA A 485 119.20 -91.05 111.79
N THR A 486 117.96 -90.71 111.49
CA THR A 486 117.10 -89.96 112.42
C THR A 486 116.66 -90.83 113.60
N ALA A 487 116.38 -92.12 113.36
CA ALA A 487 116.04 -93.07 114.42
C ALA A 487 117.19 -93.29 115.40
N ALA A 488 118.43 -93.44 114.89
CA ALA A 488 119.60 -93.70 115.72
C ALA A 488 119.97 -92.48 116.61
N ALA A 489 119.87 -91.26 116.08
CA ALA A 489 120.13 -90.03 116.86
C ALA A 489 119.16 -89.85 118.04
N THR A 490 117.91 -90.28 117.88
CA THR A 490 116.86 -90.14 118.90
C THR A 490 117.09 -91.11 120.08
N ALA A 491 117.62 -92.31 119.81
CA ALA A 491 117.96 -93.29 120.84
C ALA A 491 119.13 -92.82 121.72
N ALA A 492 120.18 -92.24 121.13
CA ALA A 492 121.35 -91.75 121.85
C ALA A 492 121.03 -90.59 122.81
N GLN A 493 120.09 -89.72 122.43
CA GLN A 493 119.70 -88.59 123.27
C GLN A 493 118.95 -89.02 124.54
N ARG A 494 118.14 -90.10 124.47
CA ARG A 494 117.40 -90.64 125.63
C ARG A 494 118.34 -91.24 126.68
N ALA A 495 119.32 -92.05 126.26
CA ALA A 495 120.27 -92.67 127.16
C ALA A 495 121.14 -91.65 127.93
N ARG A 496 121.45 -90.51 127.31
CA ARG A 496 122.17 -89.40 127.96
C ARG A 496 121.38 -88.80 129.13
N SER A 497 120.08 -88.57 128.95
CA SER A 497 119.25 -87.93 129.97
C SER A 497 119.06 -88.80 131.22
N GLU A 498 119.00 -90.13 131.06
CA GLU A 498 118.88 -91.06 132.18
C GLU A 498 120.18 -91.12 133.02
N ALA A 499 121.35 -91.08 132.37
CA ALA A 499 122.63 -91.08 133.07
C ALA A 499 122.88 -89.78 133.88
N GLU A 500 122.46 -88.62 133.35
CA GLU A 500 122.57 -87.34 134.07
C GLU A 500 121.61 -87.26 135.28
N HIS A 501 120.41 -87.86 135.19
CA HIS A 501 119.43 -87.87 136.28
C HIS A 501 119.88 -88.68 137.51
N LEU A 502 120.51 -89.84 137.29
CA LEU A 502 120.98 -90.70 138.38
C LEU A 502 122.14 -90.07 139.19
N ARG A 503 123.02 -89.31 138.53
CA ARG A 503 124.11 -88.57 139.22
C ARG A 503 123.60 -87.47 140.15
N ALA A 504 122.55 -86.76 139.74
CA ALA A 504 121.97 -85.70 140.57
C ALA A 504 121.36 -86.24 141.87
N ARG A 505 120.72 -87.42 141.81
CA ARG A 505 120.11 -88.08 142.98
C ARG A 505 121.15 -88.56 144.00
N LEU A 506 122.34 -88.96 143.54
CA LEU A 506 123.43 -89.43 144.39
C LEU A 506 124.03 -88.28 145.24
N ALA A 507 124.15 -87.10 144.64
CA ALA A 507 124.69 -85.92 145.33
C ALA A 507 123.73 -85.41 146.42
N GLU A 508 122.42 -85.50 146.18
CA GLU A 508 121.37 -85.08 147.12
C GLU A 508 121.39 -85.94 148.41
N VAL A 509 121.54 -87.26 148.27
CA VAL A 509 121.60 -88.21 149.40
C VAL A 509 122.88 -88.05 150.23
N GLN A 510 124.00 -87.67 149.61
CA GLN A 510 125.25 -87.37 150.31
C GLN A 510 125.17 -86.07 151.13
N GLN A 511 124.37 -85.11 150.69
CA GLN A 511 124.22 -83.82 151.37
C GLN A 511 123.35 -83.93 152.62
N GLU A 512 122.26 -84.72 152.57
CA GLU A 512 121.39 -84.99 153.74
C GLU A 512 122.11 -85.77 154.86
N THR A 513 123.05 -86.66 154.51
CA THR A 513 123.85 -87.40 155.51
C THR A 513 124.89 -86.53 156.21
N ALA A 514 125.44 -85.51 155.53
CA ALA A 514 126.43 -84.60 156.11
C ALA A 514 125.81 -83.55 157.08
N GLU A 515 124.52 -83.27 156.97
CA GLU A 515 123.80 -82.36 157.87
C GLU A 515 123.35 -83.06 159.16
N ALA A 516 123.00 -84.34 159.11
CA ALA A 516 122.64 -85.14 160.28
C ALA A 516 123.81 -85.33 161.28
N VAL A 517 125.04 -85.42 160.79
CA VAL A 517 126.25 -85.55 161.63
C VAL A 517 126.60 -84.23 162.33
N ARG A 518 126.36 -83.09 161.67
CA ARG A 518 126.72 -81.76 162.22
C ARG A 518 125.79 -81.30 163.35
N ALA A 519 124.55 -81.79 163.36
CA ALA A 519 123.55 -81.46 164.38
C ALA A 519 123.72 -82.27 165.68
N GLY A 520 124.62 -83.26 165.72
CA GLY A 520 124.89 -84.08 166.92
C GLY A 520 123.84 -85.14 167.24
N TRP A 521 123.02 -85.55 166.26
CA TRP A 521 121.98 -86.56 166.43
C TRP A 521 122.50 -88.01 166.26
N LEU A 522 123.82 -88.18 166.11
CA LEU A 522 124.49 -89.46 166.00
C LEU A 522 125.83 -89.41 166.75
N ASP A 523 125.99 -90.21 167.81
CA ASP A 523 127.31 -90.66 168.26
C ASP A 523 127.28 -92.13 168.79
N ASP A 524 127.92 -92.94 167.96
CA ASP A 524 128.71 -94.19 168.03
C ASP A 524 128.78 -95.16 169.23
N THR A 525 127.83 -95.22 170.17
CA THR A 525 127.87 -96.29 171.21
C THR A 525 126.56 -97.04 171.44
N ALA A 526 126.12 -97.82 170.45
CA ALA A 526 125.32 -99.04 170.60
C ALA A 526 125.15 -99.74 169.24
N PRO A 527 125.20 -101.08 169.15
CA PRO A 527 124.93 -101.78 167.92
C PRO A 527 123.42 -101.87 167.75
N ASP A 528 122.86 -101.00 166.91
CA ASP A 528 121.74 -101.32 165.99
C ASP A 528 121.20 -100.04 165.33
N ALA A 529 121.80 -99.68 164.18
CA ALA A 529 121.13 -99.07 163.00
C ALA A 529 122.19 -98.73 161.93
N ASP A 530 122.18 -99.42 160.78
CA ASP A 530 123.24 -99.40 159.75
C ASP A 530 122.79 -98.72 158.42
N PRO A 531 123.35 -97.53 158.08
CA PRO A 531 123.14 -96.84 156.80
C PRO A 531 124.21 -97.09 155.70
N ALA A 532 125.18 -97.98 155.88
CA ALA A 532 126.24 -98.23 154.88
C ALA A 532 125.77 -98.99 153.62
N ARG A 533 124.61 -99.66 153.67
CA ARG A 533 124.09 -100.51 152.57
C ARG A 533 123.41 -99.75 151.44
N ALA A 534 122.88 -98.55 151.69
CA ALA A 534 122.21 -97.73 150.69
C ALA A 534 123.19 -97.06 149.70
N ALA A 535 124.41 -96.74 150.16
CA ALA A 535 125.41 -96.07 149.32
C ALA A 535 126.03 -96.99 148.26
N LEU A 536 126.13 -98.30 148.53
CA LEU A 536 126.70 -99.28 147.58
C LEU A 536 125.72 -99.66 146.45
N ALA A 537 124.42 -99.77 146.73
CA ALA A 537 123.42 -100.09 145.70
C ALA A 537 123.25 -98.97 144.66
N ALA A 538 123.48 -97.72 145.05
CA ALA A 538 123.36 -96.57 144.16
C ALA A 538 124.57 -96.41 143.22
N ALA A 539 125.76 -96.84 143.64
CA ALA A 539 126.97 -96.80 142.81
C ALA A 539 126.94 -97.82 141.66
N ASP A 540 126.35 -99.01 141.86
CA ASP A 540 126.22 -100.03 140.80
C ASP A 540 125.19 -99.65 139.72
N ALA A 541 124.14 -98.90 140.10
CA ALA A 541 123.15 -98.39 139.15
C ALA A 541 123.75 -97.34 138.18
N GLU A 542 124.68 -96.50 138.64
CA GLU A 542 125.36 -95.51 137.77
C GLU A 542 126.20 -96.19 136.68
N LYS A 543 126.94 -97.25 137.03
CA LYS A 543 127.84 -97.94 136.11
C LYS A 543 127.10 -98.59 134.93
N THR A 544 125.91 -99.12 135.20
CA THR A 544 125.09 -99.81 134.19
C THR A 544 124.48 -98.82 133.18
N ALA A 545 124.08 -97.63 133.64
CA ALA A 545 123.53 -96.58 132.78
C ALA A 545 124.57 -95.96 131.84
N VAL A 546 125.83 -95.84 132.27
CA VAL A 546 126.90 -95.28 131.44
C VAL A 546 127.26 -96.21 130.27
N ALA A 547 127.27 -97.53 130.49
CA ALA A 547 127.56 -98.50 129.42
C ALA A 547 126.50 -98.49 128.29
N ALA A 548 125.22 -98.40 128.65
CA ALA A 548 124.12 -98.33 127.68
C ALA A 548 124.17 -97.04 126.83
N TRP A 549 124.67 -95.95 127.38
CA TRP A 549 124.83 -94.69 126.65
C TRP A 549 125.94 -94.79 125.59
N ASP A 550 127.09 -95.38 125.91
CA ASP A 550 128.20 -95.50 124.96
C ASP A 550 127.83 -96.37 123.74
N GLU A 551 127.07 -97.45 123.93
CA GLU A 551 126.58 -98.30 122.83
C GLU A 551 125.61 -97.54 121.89
N SER A 552 124.69 -96.76 122.47
CA SER A 552 123.75 -95.94 121.69
C SER A 552 124.45 -94.86 120.85
N ARG A 553 125.60 -94.38 121.30
CA ARG A 553 126.37 -93.31 120.65
C ARG A 553 127.11 -93.79 119.41
N GLU A 554 127.66 -95.00 119.42
CA GLU A 554 128.34 -95.57 118.25
C GLU A 554 127.35 -95.93 117.14
N ALA A 555 126.17 -96.48 117.49
CA ALA A 555 125.11 -96.73 116.51
C ALA A 555 124.62 -95.44 115.80
N ALA A 556 124.52 -94.32 116.53
CA ALA A 556 124.15 -93.03 115.96
C ALA A 556 125.23 -92.46 115.02
N ARG A 557 126.51 -92.72 115.28
CA ARG A 557 127.59 -92.31 114.37
C ARG A 557 127.56 -93.07 113.04
N GLY A 558 127.40 -94.38 113.08
CA GLY A 558 127.35 -95.20 111.86
C GLY A 558 126.19 -94.82 110.93
N ALA A 559 125.01 -94.57 111.48
CA ALA A 559 123.85 -94.17 110.68
C ALA A 559 123.99 -92.77 110.04
N ALA A 560 124.67 -91.84 110.71
CA ALA A 560 124.88 -90.49 110.20
C ALA A 560 125.90 -90.43 109.04
N GLU A 561 126.89 -91.33 109.01
CA GLU A 561 127.85 -91.44 107.90
C GLU A 561 127.19 -92.01 106.63
N ALA A 562 126.39 -93.08 106.77
CA ALA A 562 125.66 -93.67 105.64
C ALA A 562 124.69 -92.67 104.97
N ALA A 563 123.99 -91.84 105.76
CA ALA A 563 123.12 -90.81 105.21
C ALA A 563 123.88 -89.73 104.41
N ARG A 564 125.08 -89.34 104.84
CA ARG A 564 125.88 -88.34 104.10
C ARG A 564 126.40 -88.86 102.78
N GLU A 565 126.77 -90.13 102.68
CA GLU A 565 127.20 -90.72 101.41
C GLU A 565 126.05 -90.78 100.40
N ALA A 566 124.85 -91.20 100.82
CA ALA A 566 123.68 -91.27 99.96
C ALA A 566 123.27 -89.89 99.40
N THR A 567 123.22 -88.86 100.25
CA THR A 567 122.92 -87.48 99.78
C THR A 567 124.04 -86.94 98.89
N GLY A 568 125.30 -87.30 99.15
CA GLY A 568 126.42 -86.92 98.30
C GLY A 568 126.36 -87.53 96.89
N THR A 569 125.84 -88.75 96.74
CA THR A 569 125.61 -89.37 95.43
C THR A 569 124.44 -88.74 94.67
N GLU A 570 123.35 -88.40 95.37
CA GLU A 570 122.19 -87.71 94.80
C GLU A 570 122.56 -86.32 94.28
N SER A 571 123.23 -85.48 95.09
CA SER A 571 123.63 -84.14 94.66
C SER A 571 124.67 -84.13 93.53
N ARG A 572 125.54 -85.16 93.43
CA ARG A 572 126.46 -85.26 92.27
C ARG A 572 125.74 -85.63 90.99
N ALA A 573 124.69 -86.45 91.06
CA ALA A 573 123.85 -86.76 89.90
C ALA A 573 123.04 -85.54 89.45
N GLU A 574 122.45 -84.77 90.38
CA GLU A 574 121.72 -83.53 90.06
C GLU A 574 122.61 -82.42 89.48
N LEU A 575 123.92 -82.40 89.77
CA LEU A 575 124.87 -81.43 89.22
C LEU A 575 125.50 -81.86 87.89
N THR A 576 125.27 -83.10 87.44
CA THR A 576 125.82 -83.65 86.19
C THR A 576 124.77 -84.03 85.15
N ALA A 577 123.49 -83.99 85.50
CA ALA A 577 122.34 -83.86 84.60
C ALA A 577 122.06 -82.37 84.29
#